data_AF-A0AAX6FS09-F1
#
_entry.id   AF-A0AAX6FS09-F1
#
_cell.length_a   1.000
_cell.length_b   1.000
_cell.length_c   1.000
_cell.angle_alpha   90.00
_cell.angle_beta   90.00
_cell.angle_gamma   90.00
#
_symmetry.space_group_name_H-M   'P 1'
#
loop_
_entity.id
_entity.type
_entity.pdbx_description
1 polymer ?
#
loop_
_entity_poly.entity_id
_entity_poly.type
_entity_poly.pdbx_seq_one_letter_code
_entity_poly.pdbx_strand_id
1 'polypeptide(L)'
;MSVEDLLPEKYRSKASDYQKGTDTMDVWFDSGSSWAAVLEKREGLSFPADLYLEGTDQHRGWFQSSLLTSIATTGKAPYSSVITHGFVLDEKGLKMSKSLGNVVDPDIVIAGGKNPKDGPGYGADVLRLWVSSVDYTGDVLIGPQILRQMSDIYRKLRGTLRFLLSNLHDWKPDYAVPYDELPKIDQHALFQLENVVKTIKENYESYQFYKIFQIIQRFAIVDLSNFYLDVAKDRLYVGGSTSFTRRTCQTVLAEHILSTVRIIAPILPHLAEDVWQNLPYEHKMDDGSITRFVFELKWPDVNEKWLSMPVDEVEFWRVILELRSEVNRVLENARTGKLIGSSLEAKVYLHVADDAISSRLKEVCIGKNDADQLHRIFITSQVEILVTLNDEMVAQIPYTGSYSDEKAGEVWIGVTRADGMKCERCWNYTTQVGTFDQHPTLCARCYNVVDVQPLPAVAGVS
;
A
#
# COMPACT_ATOMS: atom_id res chain seq x y z
N MET A 1 49.82 -35.67 2.81
CA MET A 1 50.62 -35.37 1.62
C MET A 1 52.05 -35.12 2.04
N SER A 2 53.00 -35.84 1.44
CA SER A 2 54.44 -35.63 1.55
C SER A 2 54.86 -34.32 0.85
N VAL A 3 56.10 -33.84 1.06
CA VAL A 3 56.63 -32.70 0.29
C VAL A 3 56.69 -33.03 -1.20
N GLU A 4 57.02 -34.27 -1.54
CA GLU A 4 57.04 -34.77 -2.92
C GLU A 4 55.65 -34.72 -3.58
N ASP A 5 54.59 -35.07 -2.84
CA ASP A 5 53.20 -35.04 -3.35
C ASP A 5 52.73 -33.62 -3.70
N LEU A 6 53.26 -32.61 -3.00
CA LEU A 6 52.88 -31.19 -3.17
C LEU A 6 53.66 -30.50 -4.29
N LEU A 7 54.81 -31.05 -4.70
CA LEU A 7 55.65 -30.47 -5.73
C LEU A 7 55.19 -30.89 -7.14
N PRO A 8 55.29 -29.99 -8.14
CA PRO A 8 55.15 -30.37 -9.56
C PRO A 8 56.15 -31.46 -9.95
N GLU A 9 55.77 -32.31 -10.92
CA GLU A 9 56.51 -33.53 -11.30
C GLU A 9 58.02 -33.29 -11.53
N LYS A 10 58.38 -32.21 -12.24
CA LYS A 10 59.77 -31.84 -12.53
C LYS A 10 60.66 -31.53 -11.31
N TYR A 11 60.08 -31.32 -10.13
CA TYR A 11 60.82 -30.99 -8.90
C TYR A 11 60.75 -32.08 -7.82
N ARG A 12 60.02 -33.18 -8.07
CA ARG A 12 59.87 -34.27 -7.09
C ARG A 12 61.18 -34.88 -6.65
N SER A 13 62.14 -35.08 -7.57
CA SER A 13 63.46 -35.62 -7.25
C SER A 13 64.32 -34.71 -6.35
N LYS A 14 63.88 -33.46 -6.12
CA LYS A 14 64.53 -32.50 -5.22
C LYS A 14 63.74 -32.28 -3.93
N ALA A 15 62.71 -33.09 -3.64
CA ALA A 15 61.86 -32.89 -2.47
C ALA A 15 62.64 -32.84 -1.14
N SER A 16 63.79 -33.53 -1.05
CA SER A 16 64.70 -33.47 0.09
C SER A 16 65.28 -32.07 0.37
N ASP A 17 65.31 -31.20 -0.64
CA ASP A 17 65.89 -29.87 -0.56
C ASP A 17 64.86 -28.81 -0.12
N TYR A 18 63.58 -29.19 0.02
CA TYR A 18 62.49 -28.29 0.36
C TYR A 18 61.82 -28.67 1.68
N GLN A 19 61.32 -27.65 2.39
CA GLN A 19 60.49 -27.81 3.57
C GLN A 19 59.13 -27.13 3.34
N LYS A 20 58.03 -27.84 3.66
CA LYS A 20 56.69 -27.24 3.59
C LYS A 20 56.53 -26.17 4.68
N GLY A 21 55.97 -25.02 4.30
CA GLY A 21 55.50 -24.03 5.28
C GLY A 21 54.34 -24.60 6.10
N THR A 22 54.26 -24.23 7.38
CA THR A 22 53.18 -24.62 8.29
C THR A 22 52.28 -23.45 8.69
N ASP A 23 52.61 -22.25 8.22
CA ASP A 23 51.81 -21.05 8.46
C ASP A 23 50.48 -21.15 7.72
N THR A 24 49.45 -20.60 8.33
CA THR A 24 48.12 -20.46 7.72
C THR A 24 47.88 -19.01 7.33
N MET A 25 46.95 -18.80 6.41
CA MET A 25 46.52 -17.44 6.06
C MET A 25 45.55 -16.91 7.09
N ASP A 26 45.47 -15.58 7.18
CA ASP A 26 44.47 -14.88 7.99
C ASP A 26 43.07 -15.07 7.38
N VAL A 27 42.05 -15.17 8.23
CA VAL A 27 40.64 -15.35 7.82
C VAL A 27 40.11 -14.19 6.99
N TRP A 28 40.72 -13.00 7.11
CA TRP A 28 40.44 -11.88 6.21
C TRP A 28 40.95 -12.10 4.80
N PHE A 29 42.01 -12.89 4.60
CA PHE A 29 42.42 -13.29 3.25
C PHE A 29 41.41 -14.26 2.62
N ASP A 30 40.90 -15.22 3.41
CA ASP A 30 39.90 -16.18 2.95
C ASP A 30 38.63 -15.45 2.48
N SER A 31 38.05 -14.62 3.34
CA SER A 31 36.86 -13.83 3.00
C SER A 31 37.15 -12.76 1.93
N GLY A 32 38.29 -12.09 2.00
CA GLY A 32 38.73 -11.11 1.01
C GLY A 32 38.90 -11.69 -0.40
N SER A 33 39.26 -12.96 -0.53
CA SER A 33 39.38 -13.63 -1.84
C SER A 33 38.07 -14.22 -2.37
N SER A 34 36.94 -13.99 -1.69
CA SER A 34 35.62 -14.49 -2.09
C SER A 34 35.17 -14.05 -3.50
N TRP A 35 35.57 -12.86 -3.96
CA TRP A 35 35.26 -12.40 -5.32
C TRP A 35 35.88 -13.35 -6.38
N ALA A 36 37.10 -13.82 -6.15
CA ALA A 36 37.79 -14.74 -7.06
C ALA A 36 37.29 -16.18 -6.90
N ALA A 37 37.05 -16.59 -5.65
CA ALA A 37 36.62 -17.95 -5.33
C ALA A 37 35.15 -18.22 -5.71
N VAL A 38 34.30 -17.19 -5.72
CA VAL A 38 32.86 -17.29 -5.93
C VAL A 38 32.42 -16.60 -7.22
N LEU A 39 32.60 -15.27 -7.34
CA LEU A 39 32.04 -14.51 -8.48
C LEU A 39 32.64 -14.95 -9.82
N GLU A 40 33.96 -15.17 -9.88
CA GLU A 40 34.61 -15.61 -11.13
C GLU A 40 34.40 -17.10 -11.47
N LYS A 41 34.08 -17.93 -10.47
CA LYS A 41 34.01 -19.39 -10.64
C LYS A 41 32.61 -19.91 -10.84
N ARG A 42 31.60 -19.23 -10.31
CA ARG A 42 30.22 -19.73 -10.27
C ARG A 42 29.43 -19.14 -11.43
N GLU A 43 28.84 -20.02 -12.23
CA GLU A 43 27.94 -19.63 -13.32
C GLU A 43 26.76 -18.80 -12.78
N GLY A 44 26.38 -17.75 -13.52
CA GLY A 44 25.31 -16.83 -13.15
C GLY A 44 25.73 -15.67 -12.23
N LEU A 45 27.01 -15.59 -11.84
CA LEU A 45 27.57 -14.44 -11.12
C LEU A 45 28.54 -13.66 -12.01
N SER A 46 28.75 -12.40 -11.66
CA SER A 46 29.58 -11.46 -12.42
C SER A 46 30.60 -10.79 -11.52
N PHE A 47 31.79 -10.56 -12.08
CA PHE A 47 32.82 -9.71 -11.48
C PHE A 47 33.05 -8.47 -12.36
N PRO A 48 33.02 -7.26 -11.79
CA PRO A 48 32.73 -6.94 -10.40
C PRO A 48 31.25 -7.16 -10.02
N ALA A 49 30.97 -7.36 -8.73
CA ALA A 49 29.60 -7.40 -8.22
C ALA A 49 28.95 -6.01 -8.31
N ASP A 50 27.63 -5.92 -8.52
CA ASP A 50 26.95 -4.62 -8.54
C ASP A 50 26.99 -3.93 -7.17
N LEU A 51 26.82 -4.70 -6.10
CA LEU A 51 26.70 -4.18 -4.73
C LEU A 51 27.32 -5.15 -3.71
N TYR A 52 28.11 -4.60 -2.79
CA TYR A 52 28.42 -5.21 -1.50
C TYR A 52 27.61 -4.51 -0.39
N LEU A 53 27.00 -5.28 0.51
CA LEU A 53 26.15 -4.77 1.59
C LEU A 53 26.50 -5.47 2.91
N GLU A 54 27.02 -4.75 3.90
CA GLU A 54 27.35 -5.28 5.23
C GLU A 54 27.34 -4.19 6.32
N GLY A 55 27.59 -4.59 7.57
CA GLY A 55 27.70 -3.69 8.71
C GLY A 55 28.90 -2.74 8.65
N THR A 56 28.80 -1.62 9.38
CA THR A 56 29.87 -0.59 9.49
C THR A 56 31.24 -1.12 9.91
N ASP A 57 31.30 -2.22 10.64
CA ASP A 57 32.55 -2.90 11.02
C ASP A 57 33.32 -3.47 9.82
N GLN A 58 32.66 -3.71 8.68
CA GLN A 58 33.29 -4.32 7.51
C GLN A 58 34.15 -3.37 6.68
N HIS A 59 34.12 -2.05 6.95
CA HIS A 59 35.03 -1.09 6.32
C HIS A 59 36.51 -1.45 6.51
N ARG A 60 36.86 -2.05 7.66
CA ARG A 60 38.23 -2.54 7.96
C ARG A 60 38.35 -4.06 7.92
N GLY A 61 37.26 -4.74 7.59
CA GLY A 61 37.17 -6.20 7.48
C GLY A 61 37.03 -6.61 6.03
N TRP A 62 35.84 -7.11 5.69
CA TRP A 62 35.58 -7.74 4.40
C TRP A 62 35.68 -6.79 3.20
N PHE A 63 35.21 -5.55 3.33
CA PHE A 63 35.30 -4.58 2.24
C PHE A 63 36.76 -4.27 1.89
N GLN A 64 37.58 -3.98 2.91
CA GLN A 64 38.99 -3.66 2.71
C GLN A 64 39.78 -4.85 2.17
N SER A 65 39.64 -6.03 2.78
CA SER A 65 40.35 -7.24 2.34
C SER A 65 39.96 -7.66 0.92
N SER A 66 38.68 -7.56 0.57
CA SER A 66 38.20 -7.81 -0.80
C SER A 66 38.80 -6.82 -1.80
N LEU A 67 38.78 -5.52 -1.46
CA LEU A 67 39.32 -4.49 -2.33
C LEU A 67 40.83 -4.67 -2.56
N LEU A 68 41.60 -4.92 -1.50
CA LEU A 68 43.04 -5.08 -1.58
C LEU A 68 43.45 -6.30 -2.40
N THR A 69 42.82 -7.46 -2.15
CA THR A 69 43.16 -8.69 -2.89
C THR A 69 42.74 -8.62 -4.36
N SER A 70 41.58 -8.01 -4.66
CA SER A 70 41.12 -7.80 -6.03
C SER A 70 42.01 -6.86 -6.81
N ILE A 71 42.33 -5.69 -6.25
CA ILE A 71 43.20 -4.71 -6.93
C ILE A 71 44.61 -5.27 -7.13
N ALA A 72 45.16 -5.97 -6.12
CA ALA A 72 46.50 -6.54 -6.21
C ALA A 72 46.65 -7.56 -7.35
N THR A 73 45.59 -8.25 -7.73
CA THR A 73 45.63 -9.35 -8.72
C THR A 73 45.04 -8.96 -10.07
N THR A 74 44.05 -8.07 -10.10
CA THR A 74 43.28 -7.72 -11.32
C THR A 74 43.36 -6.24 -11.70
N GLY A 75 43.80 -5.37 -10.78
CA GLY A 75 43.74 -3.91 -10.94
C GLY A 75 42.33 -3.32 -10.88
N LYS A 76 41.31 -4.11 -10.50
CA LYS A 76 39.90 -3.68 -10.41
C LYS A 76 39.36 -3.85 -8.99
N ALA A 77 38.40 -3.01 -8.61
CA ALA A 77 37.62 -3.22 -7.40
C ALA A 77 36.66 -4.41 -7.58
N PRO A 78 36.32 -5.17 -6.51
CA PRO A 78 35.46 -6.34 -6.62
C PRO A 78 33.96 -6.02 -6.65
N TYR A 79 33.60 -4.75 -6.42
CA TYR A 79 32.23 -4.26 -6.41
C TYR A 79 32.12 -2.89 -7.08
N SER A 80 30.95 -2.60 -7.66
CA SER A 80 30.60 -1.30 -8.26
C SER A 80 30.05 -0.32 -7.24
N SER A 81 29.40 -0.81 -6.18
CA SER A 81 28.84 0.00 -5.09
C SER A 81 28.96 -0.71 -3.75
N VAL A 82 28.97 0.08 -2.67
CA VAL A 82 28.95 -0.41 -1.29
C VAL A 82 27.81 0.28 -0.55
N ILE A 83 27.00 -0.51 0.15
CA ILE A 83 26.07 -0.02 1.15
C ILE A 83 26.53 -0.53 2.50
N THR A 84 26.48 0.37 3.48
CA THR A 84 26.83 0.06 4.86
C THR A 84 25.61 0.31 5.75
N HIS A 85 25.37 -0.59 6.70
CA HIS A 85 24.34 -0.40 7.72
C HIS A 85 24.90 -0.35 9.14
N GLY A 86 24.20 0.32 10.05
CA GLY A 86 24.53 0.35 11.48
C GLY A 86 24.24 -0.96 12.20
N PHE A 87 24.45 -0.96 13.51
CA PHE A 87 24.18 -2.10 14.37
C PHE A 87 22.72 -2.10 14.85
N VAL A 88 22.23 -3.30 15.17
CA VAL A 88 20.95 -3.46 15.85
C VAL A 88 21.16 -3.38 17.36
N LEU A 89 20.44 -2.46 18.01
CA LEU A 89 20.44 -2.23 19.46
C LEU A 89 19.06 -2.61 20.03
N ASP A 90 18.99 -2.79 21.35
CA ASP A 90 17.71 -2.98 22.03
C ASP A 90 16.86 -1.68 22.02
N GLU A 91 15.60 -1.74 22.47
CA GLU A 91 14.69 -0.57 22.52
C GLU A 91 15.20 0.58 23.41
N LYS A 92 16.22 0.34 24.24
CA LYS A 92 16.87 1.36 25.09
C LYS A 92 18.16 1.89 24.47
N GLY A 93 18.53 1.46 23.27
CA GLY A 93 19.77 1.85 22.60
C GLY A 93 21.03 1.19 23.19
N LEU A 94 20.88 0.08 23.91
CA LEU A 94 22.02 -0.67 24.43
C LEU A 94 22.40 -1.80 23.48
N LYS A 95 23.71 -2.08 23.41
CA LYS A 95 24.21 -3.24 22.68
C LYS A 95 23.60 -4.52 23.25
N MET A 96 23.11 -5.38 22.36
CA MET A 96 22.53 -6.65 22.77
C MET A 96 23.61 -7.59 23.34
N SER A 97 23.33 -8.19 24.50
CA SER A 97 24.20 -9.19 25.11
C SER A 97 23.38 -10.21 25.91
N LYS A 98 23.82 -11.47 25.91
CA LYS A 98 23.15 -12.55 26.65
C LYS A 98 23.09 -12.26 28.16
N SER A 99 24.11 -11.59 28.72
CA SER A 99 24.16 -11.21 30.13
C SER A 99 23.13 -10.16 30.53
N LEU A 100 22.78 -9.24 29.63
CA LEU A 100 21.74 -8.23 29.87
C LEU A 100 20.32 -8.77 29.58
N GLY A 101 20.20 -9.94 28.96
CA GLY A 101 18.92 -10.53 28.61
C GLY A 101 18.11 -9.73 27.58
N ASN A 102 18.75 -8.80 26.87
CA ASN A 102 18.14 -7.89 25.91
C ASN A 102 18.31 -8.33 24.45
N VAL A 103 18.68 -9.59 24.22
CA VAL A 103 18.86 -10.15 22.88
C VAL A 103 17.51 -10.42 22.25
N VAL A 104 17.30 -9.89 21.05
CA VAL A 104 16.16 -10.23 20.19
C VAL A 104 16.61 -11.26 19.17
N ASP A 105 16.15 -12.51 19.34
CA ASP A 105 16.46 -13.62 18.46
C ASP A 105 15.48 -13.64 17.27
N PRO A 106 15.95 -13.55 16.01
CA PRO A 106 15.10 -13.61 14.82
C PRO A 106 14.19 -14.84 14.77
N ASP A 107 14.67 -16.01 15.19
CA ASP A 107 13.88 -17.25 15.16
C ASP A 107 12.70 -17.15 16.15
N ILE A 108 12.93 -16.52 17.31
CA ILE A 108 11.88 -16.27 18.30
C ILE A 108 10.88 -15.24 17.79
N VAL A 109 11.33 -14.19 17.07
CA VAL A 109 10.42 -13.21 16.46
C VAL A 109 9.52 -13.88 15.43
N ILE A 110 10.08 -14.79 14.61
CA ILE A 110 9.35 -15.46 13.54
C ILE A 110 8.41 -16.52 14.09
N ALA A 111 8.93 -17.49 14.86
CA ALA A 111 8.19 -18.67 15.31
C ALA A 111 7.45 -18.46 16.64
N GLY A 112 7.82 -17.44 17.40
CA GLY A 112 7.33 -17.20 18.75
C GLY A 112 8.21 -17.85 19.82
N GLY A 113 8.11 -17.33 21.03
CA GLY A 113 8.78 -17.86 22.22
C GLY A 113 7.99 -18.99 22.88
N LYS A 114 8.55 -19.52 23.97
CA LYS A 114 7.90 -20.59 24.77
C LYS A 114 6.53 -20.18 25.32
N ASN A 115 6.32 -18.89 25.59
CA ASN A 115 5.04 -18.34 26.00
C ASN A 115 4.51 -17.39 24.91
N PRO A 116 3.46 -17.78 24.15
CA PRO A 116 2.88 -16.94 23.11
C PRO A 116 2.34 -15.59 23.59
N LYS A 117 2.07 -15.44 24.90
CA LYS A 117 1.64 -14.15 25.47
C LYS A 117 2.79 -13.15 25.62
N ASP A 118 3.99 -13.64 25.90
CA ASP A 118 5.18 -12.81 26.17
C ASP A 118 6.01 -12.59 24.90
N GLY A 119 5.95 -13.53 23.95
CA GLY A 119 6.59 -13.46 22.65
C GLY A 119 5.78 -14.23 21.61
N PRO A 120 4.73 -13.62 21.02
CA PRO A 120 3.99 -14.27 19.94
C PRO A 120 4.88 -14.43 18.70
N GLY A 121 4.59 -15.43 17.89
CA GLY A 121 5.19 -15.53 16.55
C GLY A 121 4.63 -14.43 15.66
N TYR A 122 5.47 -13.46 15.32
CA TYR A 122 5.10 -12.36 14.43
C TYR A 122 5.22 -12.75 12.95
N GLY A 123 6.04 -13.76 12.65
CA GLY A 123 6.34 -14.19 11.28
C GLY A 123 7.43 -13.36 10.60
N ALA A 124 7.99 -13.91 9.53
CA ALA A 124 9.11 -13.31 8.80
C ALA A 124 8.78 -11.94 8.21
N ASP A 125 7.56 -11.75 7.68
CA ASP A 125 7.15 -10.49 7.08
C ASP A 125 7.10 -9.33 8.07
N VAL A 126 6.74 -9.57 9.34
CA VAL A 126 6.77 -8.50 10.36
C VAL A 126 8.21 -8.07 10.67
N LEU A 127 9.15 -9.02 10.73
CA LEU A 127 10.57 -8.69 10.88
C LEU A 127 11.12 -7.95 9.67
N ARG A 128 10.76 -8.36 8.44
CA ARG A 128 11.14 -7.65 7.21
C ARG A 128 10.51 -6.26 7.12
N LEU A 129 9.27 -6.10 7.58
CA LEU A 129 8.61 -4.80 7.66
C LEU A 129 9.37 -3.87 8.62
N TRP A 130 9.81 -4.38 9.78
CA TRP A 130 10.68 -3.63 10.69
C TRP A 130 11.98 -3.21 10.00
N VAL A 131 12.68 -4.12 9.32
CA VAL A 131 13.91 -3.78 8.56
C VAL A 131 13.64 -2.67 7.54
N SER A 132 12.52 -2.73 6.83
CA SER A 132 12.15 -1.70 5.86
C SER A 132 11.78 -0.37 6.53
N SER A 133 11.42 -0.33 7.81
CA SER A 133 10.92 0.87 8.49
C SER A 133 12.03 1.77 9.07
N VAL A 134 13.25 1.23 9.21
CA VAL A 134 14.36 1.91 9.89
C VAL A 134 15.29 2.59 8.88
N ASP A 135 15.86 3.72 9.27
CA ASP A 135 17.00 4.30 8.56
C ASP A 135 18.25 3.53 8.94
N TYR A 136 18.64 2.57 8.09
CA TYR A 136 19.75 1.67 8.35
C TYR A 136 21.12 2.34 8.32
N THR A 137 21.22 3.61 7.90
CA THR A 137 22.52 4.32 7.81
C THR A 137 23.13 4.60 9.19
N GLY A 138 22.30 4.60 10.23
CA GLY A 138 22.71 4.63 11.63
C GLY A 138 22.37 3.33 12.37
N ASP A 139 22.67 3.30 13.67
CA ASP A 139 22.22 2.21 14.54
C ASP A 139 20.70 2.21 14.68
N VAL A 140 20.09 1.03 14.69
CA VAL A 140 18.64 0.84 14.66
C VAL A 140 18.16 0.06 15.87
N LEU A 141 16.94 0.36 16.33
CA LEU A 141 16.38 -0.21 17.55
C LEU A 141 15.41 -1.35 17.23
N ILE A 142 15.43 -2.40 18.05
CA ILE A 142 14.44 -3.49 18.02
C ILE A 142 14.03 -3.93 19.43
N GLY A 143 12.77 -4.33 19.56
CA GLY A 143 12.30 -5.13 20.68
C GLY A 143 10.78 -5.29 20.72
N PRO A 144 10.23 -5.69 21.87
CA PRO A 144 8.85 -6.15 21.95
C PRO A 144 7.80 -5.09 21.58
N GLN A 145 7.98 -3.83 21.97
CA GLN A 145 7.03 -2.77 21.66
C GLN A 145 7.08 -2.38 20.18
N ILE A 146 8.27 -2.28 19.61
CA ILE A 146 8.47 -2.01 18.19
C ILE A 146 7.85 -3.13 17.35
N LEU A 147 8.09 -4.40 17.70
CA LEU A 147 7.52 -5.54 16.99
C LEU A 147 6.00 -5.62 17.10
N ARG A 148 5.41 -5.29 18.27
CA ARG A 148 3.96 -5.14 18.41
C ARG A 148 3.40 -4.08 17.45
N GLN A 149 4.03 -2.92 17.38
CA GLN A 149 3.61 -1.85 16.48
C GLN A 149 3.72 -2.29 15.00
N MET A 150 4.81 -2.95 14.62
CA MET A 150 4.97 -3.48 13.25
C MET A 150 3.91 -4.53 12.91
N SER A 151 3.57 -5.40 13.86
CA SER A 151 2.48 -6.36 13.70
C SER A 151 1.12 -5.68 13.49
N ASP A 152 0.82 -4.61 14.23
CA ASP A 152 -0.42 -3.86 14.04
C ASP A 152 -0.50 -3.20 12.66
N ILE A 153 0.61 -2.63 12.18
CA ILE A 153 0.70 -2.04 10.84
C ILE A 153 0.54 -3.12 9.76
N TYR A 154 1.24 -4.25 9.89
CA TYR A 154 1.10 -5.40 9.01
C TYR A 154 -0.36 -5.89 8.94
N ARG A 155 -1.04 -6.02 10.09
CA ARG A 155 -2.45 -6.43 10.16
C ARG A 155 -3.39 -5.45 9.46
N LYS A 156 -3.14 -4.14 9.57
CA LYS A 156 -3.92 -3.11 8.85
C LYS A 156 -3.73 -3.25 7.35
N LEU A 157 -2.49 -3.36 6.86
CA LEU A 157 -2.20 -3.56 5.45
C LEU A 157 -2.87 -4.85 4.92
N ARG A 158 -2.73 -5.96 5.64
CA ARG A 158 -3.41 -7.22 5.31
C ARG A 158 -4.94 -7.08 5.28
N GLY A 159 -5.51 -6.30 6.21
CA GLY A 159 -6.94 -5.99 6.25
C GLY A 159 -7.39 -5.23 5.00
N THR A 160 -6.62 -4.23 4.56
CA THR A 160 -6.87 -3.49 3.31
C THR A 160 -6.82 -4.44 2.10
N LEU A 161 -5.79 -5.27 1.97
CA LEU A 161 -5.67 -6.25 0.88
C LEU A 161 -6.82 -7.27 0.88
N ARG A 162 -7.22 -7.75 2.06
CA ARG A 162 -8.38 -8.62 2.21
C ARG A 162 -9.69 -7.96 1.77
N PHE A 163 -9.87 -6.66 2.06
CA PHE A 163 -11.03 -5.91 1.58
C PHE A 163 -11.07 -5.86 0.05
N LEU A 164 -9.93 -5.57 -0.59
CA LEU A 164 -9.81 -5.59 -2.06
C LEU A 164 -10.22 -6.97 -2.61
N LEU A 165 -9.59 -8.05 -2.13
CA LEU A 165 -9.90 -9.43 -2.55
C LEU A 165 -11.38 -9.80 -2.40
N SER A 166 -11.95 -9.52 -1.23
CA SER A 166 -13.32 -9.94 -0.91
C SER A 166 -14.36 -9.29 -1.84
N ASN A 167 -14.05 -8.11 -2.36
CA ASN A 167 -14.92 -7.36 -3.28
C ASN A 167 -14.71 -7.73 -4.75
N LEU A 168 -13.81 -8.67 -5.06
CA LEU A 168 -13.52 -9.16 -6.41
C LEU A 168 -14.05 -10.58 -6.67
N HIS A 169 -14.74 -11.21 -5.70
CA HIS A 169 -15.18 -12.61 -5.78
C HIS A 169 -16.05 -12.96 -7.01
N ASP A 170 -16.77 -11.98 -7.58
CA ASP A 170 -17.61 -12.14 -8.77
C ASP A 170 -17.12 -11.29 -9.97
N TRP A 171 -15.88 -10.78 -9.88
CA TRP A 171 -15.23 -10.01 -10.94
C TRP A 171 -14.36 -10.92 -11.83
N LYS A 172 -14.24 -10.55 -13.11
CA LYS A 172 -13.39 -11.21 -14.10
C LYS A 172 -12.73 -10.13 -14.97
N PRO A 173 -11.54 -10.37 -15.53
CA PRO A 173 -10.86 -9.43 -16.43
C PRO A 173 -11.74 -8.92 -17.57
N ASP A 174 -12.62 -9.77 -18.13
CA ASP A 174 -13.55 -9.39 -19.20
C ASP A 174 -14.58 -8.32 -18.79
N TYR A 175 -14.73 -8.06 -17.49
CA TYR A 175 -15.60 -7.01 -16.96
C TYR A 175 -14.84 -5.70 -16.69
N ALA A 176 -13.56 -5.62 -17.04
CA ALA A 176 -12.78 -4.40 -16.91
C ALA A 176 -13.40 -3.27 -17.75
N VAL A 177 -13.50 -2.10 -17.14
CA VAL A 177 -14.03 -0.89 -17.80
C VAL A 177 -12.87 -0.01 -18.27
N PRO A 178 -12.88 0.50 -19.52
CA PRO A 178 -11.83 1.39 -20.02
C PRO A 178 -11.67 2.64 -19.15
N TYR A 179 -10.42 3.10 -18.98
CA TYR A 179 -10.10 4.26 -18.14
C TYR A 179 -10.95 5.51 -18.43
N ASP A 180 -11.20 5.80 -19.71
CA ASP A 180 -11.92 7.01 -20.13
C ASP A 180 -13.42 6.97 -19.78
N GLU A 181 -13.95 5.78 -19.51
CA GLU A 181 -15.33 5.57 -19.06
C GLU A 181 -15.44 5.56 -17.54
N LEU A 182 -14.33 5.44 -16.82
CA LEU A 182 -14.35 5.42 -15.35
C LEU A 182 -14.88 6.76 -14.79
N PRO A 183 -15.67 6.71 -13.70
CA PRO A 183 -15.97 7.88 -12.88
C PRO A 183 -14.70 8.62 -12.47
N LYS A 184 -14.81 9.93 -12.21
CA LYS A 184 -13.66 10.75 -11.83
C LYS A 184 -13.02 10.31 -10.52
N ILE A 185 -13.80 9.82 -9.55
CA ILE A 185 -13.26 9.25 -8.31
C ILE A 185 -12.38 8.02 -8.57
N ASP A 186 -12.77 7.21 -9.55
CA ASP A 186 -12.08 5.98 -9.95
C ASP A 186 -10.81 6.32 -10.74
N GLN A 187 -10.87 7.31 -11.65
CA GLN A 187 -9.69 7.86 -12.34
C GLN A 187 -8.68 8.46 -11.35
N HIS A 188 -9.16 9.18 -10.34
CA HIS A 188 -8.31 9.80 -9.31
C HIS A 188 -7.62 8.72 -8.46
N ALA A 189 -8.33 7.66 -8.08
CA ALA A 189 -7.72 6.54 -7.34
C ALA A 189 -6.58 5.87 -8.13
N LEU A 190 -6.75 5.66 -9.43
CA LEU A 190 -5.69 5.13 -10.31
C LEU A 190 -4.52 6.10 -10.48
N PHE A 191 -4.80 7.41 -10.61
CA PHE A 191 -3.74 8.43 -10.61
C PHE A 191 -2.89 8.37 -9.33
N GLN A 192 -3.53 8.24 -8.16
CA GLN A 192 -2.81 8.14 -6.89
C GLN A 192 -2.00 6.83 -6.78
N LEU A 193 -2.58 5.70 -7.18
CA LEU A 193 -1.87 4.42 -7.24
C LEU A 193 -0.59 4.54 -8.09
N GLU A 194 -0.70 5.12 -9.28
CA GLU A 194 0.43 5.23 -10.21
C GLU A 194 1.55 6.14 -9.67
N ASN A 195 1.19 7.27 -9.05
CA ASN A 195 2.16 8.11 -8.35
C ASN A 195 2.86 7.34 -7.22
N VAL A 196 2.12 6.56 -6.43
CA VAL A 196 2.69 5.72 -5.37
C VAL A 196 3.65 4.67 -5.92
N VAL A 197 3.27 3.95 -6.98
CA VAL A 197 4.12 2.95 -7.62
C VAL A 197 5.42 3.58 -8.13
N LYS A 198 5.33 4.74 -8.80
CA LYS A 198 6.48 5.50 -9.29
C LYS A 198 7.41 5.92 -8.15
N THR A 199 6.88 6.57 -7.12
CA THR A 199 7.69 7.03 -5.99
C THR A 199 8.32 5.85 -5.24
N ILE A 200 7.62 4.73 -5.05
CA ILE A 200 8.21 3.55 -4.42
C ILE A 200 9.37 3.00 -5.26
N LYS A 201 9.25 2.98 -6.60
CA LYS A 201 10.34 2.55 -7.49
C LYS A 201 11.59 3.40 -7.29
N GLU A 202 11.45 4.73 -7.29
CA GLU A 202 12.55 5.68 -7.05
C GLU A 202 13.23 5.43 -5.68
N ASN A 203 12.44 5.05 -4.66
CA ASN A 203 12.99 4.73 -3.34
C ASN A 203 13.66 3.35 -3.29
N TYR A 204 13.23 2.37 -4.08
CA TYR A 204 13.98 1.12 -4.25
C TYR A 204 15.32 1.37 -4.95
N GLU A 205 15.33 2.18 -6.02
CA GLU A 205 16.54 2.51 -6.78
C GLU A 205 17.57 3.29 -5.95
N SER A 206 17.10 4.07 -4.97
CA SER A 206 17.94 4.84 -4.04
C SER A 206 18.14 4.17 -2.68
N TYR A 207 17.70 2.91 -2.51
CA TYR A 207 17.79 2.13 -1.28
C TYR A 207 17.15 2.81 -0.05
N GLN A 208 16.15 3.67 -0.24
CA GLN A 208 15.45 4.40 0.83
C GLN A 208 14.22 3.62 1.33
N PHE A 209 14.43 2.42 1.87
CA PHE A 209 13.33 1.52 2.26
C PHE A 209 12.37 2.13 3.31
N TYR A 210 12.88 2.93 4.26
CA TYR A 210 12.03 3.58 5.27
C TYR A 210 10.99 4.53 4.66
N LYS A 211 11.30 5.15 3.52
CA LYS A 211 10.34 5.98 2.77
C LYS A 211 9.27 5.09 2.13
N ILE A 212 9.65 3.94 1.58
CA ILE A 212 8.69 2.94 1.04
C ILE A 212 7.70 2.52 2.11
N PHE A 213 8.19 2.18 3.31
CA PHE A 213 7.35 1.84 4.46
C PHE A 213 6.34 2.96 4.78
N GLN A 214 6.80 4.22 4.86
CA GLN A 214 5.94 5.38 5.14
C GLN A 214 4.88 5.59 4.05
N ILE A 215 5.28 5.45 2.78
CA ILE A 215 4.38 5.60 1.62
C ILE A 215 3.30 4.51 1.65
N ILE A 216 3.67 3.24 1.80
CA ILE A 216 2.71 2.12 1.86
C ILE A 216 1.74 2.31 3.02
N GLN A 217 2.25 2.68 4.20
CA GLN A 217 1.41 2.88 5.38
C GLN A 217 0.40 4.01 5.16
N ARG A 218 0.87 5.17 4.67
CA ARG A 218 0.01 6.32 4.37
C ARG A 218 -1.02 5.95 3.31
N PHE A 219 -0.60 5.35 2.21
CA PHE A 219 -1.49 5.01 1.10
C PHE A 219 -2.58 4.01 1.51
N ALA A 220 -2.21 2.94 2.23
CA ALA A 220 -3.17 1.93 2.67
C ALA A 220 -4.19 2.49 3.67
N ILE A 221 -3.80 3.44 4.53
CA ILE A 221 -4.67 3.99 5.59
C ILE A 221 -5.47 5.19 5.07
N VAL A 222 -4.79 6.21 4.56
CA VAL A 222 -5.37 7.51 4.24
C VAL A 222 -6.13 7.44 2.91
N ASP A 223 -5.42 7.08 1.84
CA ASP A 223 -5.97 7.16 0.47
C ASP A 223 -6.96 6.02 0.20
N LEU A 224 -6.63 4.80 0.64
CA LEU A 224 -7.49 3.63 0.45
C LEU A 224 -8.53 3.49 1.57
N SER A 225 -8.12 3.10 2.78
CA SER A 225 -9.07 2.69 3.82
C SER A 225 -10.00 3.82 4.27
N ASN A 226 -9.47 5.02 4.54
CA ASN A 226 -10.23 6.14 5.09
C ASN A 226 -11.02 6.93 4.04
N PHE A 227 -10.71 6.74 2.76
CA PHE A 227 -11.34 7.46 1.66
C PHE A 227 -11.93 6.51 0.62
N TYR A 228 -11.12 6.03 -0.34
CA TYR A 228 -11.66 5.38 -1.53
C TYR A 228 -12.49 4.13 -1.21
N LEU A 229 -11.97 3.25 -0.35
CA LEU A 229 -12.65 2.02 0.03
C LEU A 229 -13.89 2.27 0.88
N ASP A 230 -13.92 3.33 1.68
CA ASP A 230 -15.08 3.68 2.49
C ASP A 230 -16.23 4.20 1.62
N VAL A 231 -15.92 5.07 0.66
CA VAL A 231 -16.88 5.55 -0.36
C VAL A 231 -17.33 4.40 -1.28
N ALA A 232 -16.42 3.50 -1.64
CA ALA A 232 -16.71 2.37 -2.53
C ALA A 232 -17.73 1.37 -1.97
N LYS A 233 -17.84 1.22 -0.63
CA LYS A 233 -18.78 0.28 0.02
C LYS A 233 -20.21 0.44 -0.48
N ASP A 234 -20.66 1.68 -0.66
CA ASP A 234 -22.01 1.94 -1.14
C ASP A 234 -22.23 1.31 -2.53
N ARG A 235 -21.29 1.50 -3.47
CA ARG A 235 -21.40 0.92 -4.83
C ARG A 235 -21.23 -0.60 -4.83
N LEU A 236 -20.30 -1.10 -4.01
CA LEU A 236 -19.97 -2.53 -3.94
C LEU A 236 -21.08 -3.37 -3.31
N TYR A 237 -21.73 -2.84 -2.26
CA TYR A 237 -22.71 -3.58 -1.47
C TYR A 237 -24.17 -3.27 -1.86
N VAL A 238 -24.43 -2.04 -2.31
CA VAL A 238 -25.78 -1.59 -2.68
C VAL A 238 -26.00 -1.67 -4.18
N GLY A 239 -24.99 -1.43 -5.00
CA GLY A 239 -25.11 -1.53 -6.46
C GLY A 239 -25.58 -2.92 -6.91
N GLY A 240 -26.27 -2.99 -8.03
CA GLY A 240 -26.59 -4.27 -8.67
C GLY A 240 -25.32 -5.02 -9.08
N SER A 241 -25.37 -6.35 -9.13
CA SER A 241 -24.20 -7.21 -9.39
C SER A 241 -23.46 -6.86 -10.69
N THR A 242 -24.22 -6.48 -11.72
CA THR A 242 -23.74 -6.07 -13.05
C THR A 242 -23.80 -4.56 -13.29
N SER A 243 -24.10 -3.76 -12.26
CA SER A 243 -24.22 -2.31 -12.43
C SER A 243 -22.89 -1.68 -12.84
N PHE A 244 -22.97 -0.70 -13.76
CA PHE A 244 -21.80 -0.02 -14.31
C PHE A 244 -20.89 0.53 -13.21
N THR A 245 -21.44 1.27 -12.23
CA THR A 245 -20.66 1.88 -11.15
C THR A 245 -20.02 0.87 -10.20
N ARG A 246 -20.56 -0.36 -10.10
CA ARG A 246 -19.93 -1.46 -9.37
C ARG A 246 -18.78 -2.07 -10.18
N ARG A 247 -18.96 -2.26 -11.50
CA ARG A 247 -17.91 -2.79 -12.38
C ARG A 247 -16.73 -1.82 -12.56
N THR A 248 -16.98 -0.52 -12.62
CA THR A 248 -15.90 0.49 -12.63
C THR A 248 -15.10 0.42 -11.34
N CYS A 249 -15.77 0.33 -10.18
CA CYS A 249 -15.11 0.20 -8.89
C CYS A 249 -14.28 -1.09 -8.80
N GLN A 250 -14.84 -2.24 -9.18
CA GLN A 250 -14.10 -3.51 -9.17
C GLN A 250 -12.90 -3.51 -10.13
N THR A 251 -13.02 -2.85 -11.29
CA THR A 251 -11.88 -2.63 -12.20
C THR A 251 -10.74 -1.93 -11.46
N VAL A 252 -11.05 -0.84 -10.75
CA VAL A 252 -10.04 -0.11 -9.96
C VAL A 252 -9.50 -0.95 -8.80
N LEU A 253 -10.33 -1.73 -8.09
CA LEU A 253 -9.85 -2.62 -7.02
C LEU A 253 -8.90 -3.70 -7.55
N ALA A 254 -9.17 -4.23 -8.75
CA ALA A 254 -8.32 -5.22 -9.41
C ALA A 254 -6.94 -4.62 -9.77
N GLU A 255 -6.91 -3.39 -10.28
CA GLU A 255 -5.64 -2.70 -10.55
C GLU A 255 -4.87 -2.40 -9.26
N HIS A 256 -5.55 -1.94 -8.21
CA HIS A 256 -4.93 -1.69 -6.92
C HIS A 256 -4.29 -2.96 -6.34
N ILE A 257 -4.98 -4.09 -6.39
CA ILE A 257 -4.44 -5.31 -5.80
C ILE A 257 -3.24 -5.83 -6.61
N LEU A 258 -3.31 -5.84 -7.94
CA LEU A 258 -2.23 -6.31 -8.81
C LEU A 258 -0.97 -5.44 -8.68
N SER A 259 -1.12 -4.11 -8.62
CA SER A 259 0.01 -3.21 -8.40
C SER A 259 0.55 -3.34 -6.98
N THR A 260 -0.32 -3.39 -5.96
CA THR A 260 0.10 -3.42 -4.56
C THR A 260 0.89 -4.69 -4.22
N VAL A 261 0.45 -5.87 -4.66
CA VAL A 261 1.18 -7.11 -4.37
C VAL A 261 2.58 -7.11 -4.99
N ARG A 262 2.75 -6.54 -6.19
CA ARG A 262 4.05 -6.42 -6.87
C ARG A 262 5.00 -5.47 -6.14
N ILE A 263 4.52 -4.29 -5.71
CA ILE A 263 5.37 -3.31 -5.02
C ILE A 263 5.76 -3.74 -3.61
N ILE A 264 4.93 -4.54 -2.92
CA ILE A 264 5.26 -5.01 -1.57
C ILE A 264 6.06 -6.31 -1.57
N ALA A 265 6.03 -7.12 -2.64
CA ALA A 265 6.68 -8.44 -2.68
C ALA A 265 8.17 -8.45 -2.26
N PRO A 266 9.01 -7.45 -2.60
CA PRO A 266 10.40 -7.45 -2.12
C PRO A 266 10.55 -7.25 -0.60
N ILE A 267 9.58 -6.62 0.07
CA ILE A 267 9.59 -6.41 1.54
C ILE A 267 8.77 -7.49 2.25
N LEU A 268 7.56 -7.79 1.76
CA LEU A 268 6.55 -8.68 2.35
C LEU A 268 6.24 -9.85 1.41
N PRO A 269 7.21 -10.74 1.14
CA PRO A 269 7.06 -11.80 0.15
C PRO A 269 5.91 -12.76 0.50
N HIS A 270 5.72 -13.10 1.77
CA HIS A 270 4.69 -14.07 2.14
C HIS A 270 3.29 -13.47 2.02
N LEU A 271 3.09 -12.21 2.42
CA LEU A 271 1.82 -11.51 2.27
C LEU A 271 1.48 -11.27 0.79
N ALA A 272 2.45 -10.85 -0.02
CA ALA A 272 2.24 -10.65 -1.45
C ALA A 272 1.78 -11.95 -2.11
N GLU A 273 2.46 -13.05 -1.80
CA GLU A 273 2.13 -14.37 -2.34
C GLU A 273 0.81 -14.93 -1.79
N ASP A 274 0.51 -14.77 -0.49
CA ASP A 274 -0.78 -15.14 0.11
C ASP A 274 -1.93 -14.44 -0.60
N VAL A 275 -1.78 -13.15 -0.88
CA VAL A 275 -2.80 -12.39 -1.64
C VAL A 275 -2.89 -12.87 -3.08
N TRP A 276 -1.76 -13.11 -3.75
CA TRP A 276 -1.71 -13.60 -5.13
C TRP A 276 -2.43 -14.94 -5.29
N GLN A 277 -2.14 -15.90 -4.42
CA GLN A 277 -2.76 -17.23 -4.43
C GLN A 277 -4.27 -17.20 -4.15
N ASN A 278 -4.77 -16.12 -3.54
CA ASN A 278 -6.19 -15.94 -3.23
C ASN A 278 -6.92 -15.01 -4.22
N LEU A 279 -6.29 -14.62 -5.33
CA LEU A 279 -6.98 -13.88 -6.38
C LEU A 279 -8.16 -14.71 -6.93
N PRO A 280 -9.36 -14.11 -7.05
CA PRO A 280 -10.55 -14.84 -7.52
C PRO A 280 -10.61 -15.03 -9.05
N TYR A 281 -9.53 -14.67 -9.76
CA TYR A 281 -9.40 -14.77 -11.20
C TYR A 281 -7.95 -15.10 -11.59
N GLU A 282 -7.78 -15.67 -12.78
CA GLU A 282 -6.46 -15.93 -13.34
C GLU A 282 -5.88 -14.65 -13.94
N HIS A 283 -4.62 -14.37 -13.63
CA HIS A 283 -3.83 -13.36 -14.33
C HIS A 283 -3.03 -14.02 -15.44
N LYS A 284 -3.14 -13.47 -16.65
CA LYS A 284 -2.43 -13.94 -17.84
C LYS A 284 -1.39 -12.92 -18.27
N MET A 285 -0.20 -13.40 -18.61
CA MET A 285 0.85 -12.60 -19.25
C MET A 285 0.52 -12.35 -20.72
N ASP A 286 1.26 -11.44 -21.36
CA ASP A 286 1.07 -11.06 -22.77
C ASP A 286 1.18 -12.25 -23.75
N ASP A 287 1.95 -13.28 -23.39
CA ASP A 287 2.09 -14.51 -24.15
C ASP A 287 0.95 -15.54 -23.93
N GLY A 288 -0.04 -15.18 -23.12
CA GLY A 288 -1.20 -16.00 -22.78
C GLY A 288 -0.96 -17.02 -21.67
N SER A 289 0.26 -17.12 -21.13
CA SER A 289 0.55 -18.00 -20.01
C SER A 289 -0.06 -17.48 -18.69
N ILE A 290 -0.44 -18.41 -17.81
CA ILE A 290 -0.98 -18.07 -16.48
C ILE A 290 0.18 -17.86 -15.53
N THR A 291 0.24 -16.68 -14.91
CA THR A 291 1.20 -16.38 -13.85
C THR A 291 0.80 -17.11 -12.57
N ARG A 292 1.68 -17.96 -12.06
CA ARG A 292 1.40 -18.79 -10.88
C ARG A 292 1.84 -18.16 -9.58
N PHE A 293 2.94 -17.42 -9.59
CA PHE A 293 3.51 -16.79 -8.40
C PHE A 293 3.70 -15.30 -8.63
N VAL A 294 3.57 -14.48 -7.59
CA VAL A 294 3.78 -13.04 -7.71
C VAL A 294 5.21 -12.72 -8.16
N PHE A 295 6.17 -13.59 -7.82
CA PHE A 295 7.59 -13.44 -8.14
C PHE A 295 7.95 -13.73 -9.61
N GLU A 296 7.00 -14.26 -10.40
CA GLU A 296 7.15 -14.37 -11.86
C GLU A 296 6.86 -13.03 -12.56
N LEU A 297 6.26 -12.08 -11.85
CA LEU A 297 5.94 -10.76 -12.38
C LEU A 297 7.14 -9.82 -12.28
N LYS A 298 7.23 -8.94 -13.25
CA LYS A 298 8.17 -7.81 -13.23
C LYS A 298 7.63 -6.70 -12.33
N TRP A 299 8.43 -5.65 -12.12
CA TRP A 299 7.92 -4.39 -11.59
C TRP A 299 6.75 -3.86 -12.45
N PRO A 300 5.68 -3.24 -11.88
CA PRO A 300 4.61 -2.65 -12.68
C PRO A 300 5.12 -1.65 -13.71
N ASP A 301 4.70 -1.80 -14.96
CA ASP A 301 5.00 -0.82 -16.00
C ASP A 301 4.26 0.49 -15.71
N VAL A 302 4.91 1.62 -16.03
CA VAL A 302 4.34 2.94 -15.77
C VAL A 302 3.13 3.17 -16.68
N ASN A 303 1.99 3.49 -16.08
CA ASN A 303 0.79 3.84 -16.81
C ASN A 303 0.70 5.36 -17.04
N GLU A 304 1.31 5.82 -18.13
CA GLU A 304 1.32 7.25 -18.52
C GLU A 304 -0.10 7.82 -18.67
N LYS A 305 -1.07 6.99 -19.07
CA LYS A 305 -2.47 7.43 -19.20
C LYS A 305 -3.05 7.79 -17.84
N TRP A 306 -2.80 6.99 -16.80
CA TRP A 306 -3.28 7.29 -15.45
C TRP A 306 -2.61 8.52 -14.86
N LEU A 307 -1.30 8.72 -15.11
CA LEU A 307 -0.57 9.93 -14.71
C LEU A 307 -1.00 11.19 -15.46
N SER A 308 -1.59 11.04 -16.65
CA SER A 308 -2.05 12.16 -17.47
C SER A 308 -3.38 12.79 -17.03
N MET A 309 -3.85 12.52 -15.80
CA MET A 309 -5.02 13.21 -15.25
C MET A 309 -4.81 14.73 -15.34
N PRO A 310 -5.75 15.50 -15.93
CA PRO A 310 -5.60 16.94 -16.11
C PRO A 310 -5.30 17.66 -14.79
N VAL A 311 -4.40 18.64 -14.82
CA VAL A 311 -3.95 19.36 -13.60
C VAL A 311 -5.12 20.04 -12.87
N ASP A 312 -6.08 20.58 -13.61
CA ASP A 312 -7.30 21.19 -13.06
C ASP A 312 -8.22 20.16 -12.39
N GLU A 313 -8.22 18.90 -12.84
CA GLU A 313 -8.90 17.78 -12.18
C GLU A 313 -8.18 17.38 -10.90
N VAL A 314 -6.85 17.22 -10.92
CA VAL A 314 -6.04 16.89 -9.74
C VAL A 314 -6.26 17.94 -8.64
N GLU A 315 -6.17 19.22 -8.99
CA GLU A 315 -6.38 20.32 -8.04
C GLU A 315 -7.81 20.39 -7.51
N PHE A 316 -8.81 20.01 -8.30
CA PHE A 316 -10.18 19.96 -7.80
C PHE A 316 -10.40 18.78 -6.86
N TRP A 317 -9.79 17.63 -7.14
CA TRP A 317 -9.82 16.51 -6.19
C TRP A 317 -9.11 16.84 -4.88
N ARG A 318 -8.04 17.65 -4.90
CA ARG A 318 -7.45 18.22 -3.68
C ARG A 318 -8.51 18.98 -2.87
N VAL A 319 -9.26 19.88 -3.51
CA VAL A 319 -10.35 20.63 -2.87
C VAL A 319 -11.45 19.70 -2.34
N ILE A 320 -11.88 18.68 -3.10
CA ILE A 320 -12.88 17.70 -2.63
C ILE A 320 -12.42 16.97 -1.37
N LEU A 321 -11.15 16.52 -1.34
CA LEU A 321 -10.61 15.76 -0.22
C LEU A 321 -10.48 16.62 1.04
N GLU A 322 -10.10 17.89 0.88
CA GLU A 322 -10.07 18.87 1.96
C GLU A 322 -11.48 19.20 2.48
N LEU A 323 -12.43 19.46 1.56
CA LEU A 323 -13.85 19.61 1.89
C LEU A 323 -14.36 18.40 2.66
N ARG A 324 -14.02 17.18 2.24
CA ARG A 324 -14.43 15.96 2.95
C ARG A 324 -13.88 15.92 4.38
N SER A 325 -12.63 16.31 4.58
CA SER A 325 -12.03 16.38 5.92
C SER A 325 -12.81 17.36 6.82
N GLU A 326 -13.10 18.55 6.32
CA GLU A 326 -13.81 19.58 7.07
C GLU A 326 -15.29 19.25 7.27
N VAL A 327 -15.96 18.65 6.29
CA VAL A 327 -17.32 18.10 6.43
C VAL A 327 -17.34 17.04 7.53
N ASN A 328 -16.38 16.11 7.54
CA ASN A 328 -16.28 15.09 8.60
C ASN A 328 -16.11 15.70 9.99
N ARG A 329 -15.36 16.81 10.12
CA ARG A 329 -15.21 17.54 11.38
C ARG A 329 -16.56 18.13 11.86
N VAL A 330 -17.32 18.76 10.96
CA VAL A 330 -18.64 19.31 11.32
C VAL A 330 -19.65 18.19 11.62
N LEU A 331 -19.62 17.08 10.88
CA LEU A 331 -20.43 15.89 11.15
C LEU A 331 -20.11 15.28 12.53
N GLU A 332 -18.85 15.28 12.96
CA GLU A 332 -18.47 14.80 14.28
C GLU A 332 -19.02 15.67 15.42
N ASN A 333 -19.03 17.00 15.22
CA ASN A 333 -19.68 17.92 16.14
C ASN A 333 -21.20 17.66 16.22
N ALA A 334 -21.83 17.44 15.08
CA ALA A 334 -23.25 17.10 15.00
C ALA A 334 -23.57 15.74 15.68
N ARG A 335 -22.68 14.74 15.58
CA ARG A 335 -22.78 13.47 16.30
C ARG A 335 -22.65 13.64 17.82
N THR A 336 -21.63 14.39 18.25
CA THR A 336 -21.41 14.69 19.67
C THR A 336 -22.60 15.43 20.28
N GLY A 337 -23.18 16.35 19.48
CA GLY A 337 -24.40 17.08 19.80
C GLY A 337 -25.70 16.28 19.68
N LYS A 338 -25.63 14.99 19.32
CA LYS A 338 -26.77 14.07 19.16
C LYS A 338 -27.78 14.47 18.08
N LEU A 339 -27.40 15.34 17.14
CA LEU A 339 -28.25 15.67 16.00
C LEU A 339 -28.35 14.51 15.02
N ILE A 340 -27.29 13.73 14.85
CA ILE A 340 -27.23 12.57 13.97
C ILE A 340 -26.50 11.42 14.67
N GLY A 341 -26.84 10.17 14.35
CA GLY A 341 -26.08 8.98 14.78
C GLY A 341 -24.98 8.59 13.79
N SER A 342 -25.33 8.56 12.50
CA SER A 342 -24.41 8.25 11.39
C SER A 342 -24.31 9.42 10.40
N SER A 343 -23.22 9.50 9.62
CA SER A 343 -23.08 10.52 8.56
C SER A 343 -24.22 10.44 7.52
N LEU A 344 -24.78 9.25 7.29
CA LEU A 344 -25.91 9.05 6.39
C LEU A 344 -27.19 9.72 6.89
N GLU A 345 -27.33 10.05 8.17
CA GLU A 345 -28.48 10.84 8.65
C GLU A 345 -28.37 12.33 8.34
N ALA A 346 -27.28 12.78 7.72
CA ALA A 346 -27.00 14.19 7.51
C ALA A 346 -27.36 14.68 6.10
N LYS A 347 -27.81 15.93 6.05
CA LYS A 347 -27.77 16.81 4.88
C LYS A 347 -26.71 17.86 5.10
N VAL A 348 -25.77 17.94 4.16
CA VAL A 348 -24.66 18.88 4.18
C VAL A 348 -24.96 20.04 3.25
N TYR A 349 -24.76 21.25 3.73
CA TYR A 349 -24.80 22.47 2.96
C TYR A 349 -23.38 22.98 2.77
N LEU A 350 -23.04 23.36 1.55
CA LEU A 350 -21.74 23.96 1.23
C LEU A 350 -21.95 25.30 0.55
N HIS A 351 -21.24 26.31 1.01
CA HIS A 351 -21.04 27.53 0.26
C HIS A 351 -19.54 27.73 0.06
N VAL A 352 -19.16 28.08 -1.16
CA VAL A 352 -17.77 28.29 -1.56
C VAL A 352 -17.71 29.64 -2.26
N ALA A 353 -16.77 30.49 -1.84
CA ALA A 353 -16.63 31.86 -2.34
C ALA A 353 -16.19 31.91 -3.82
N ASP A 354 -15.37 30.95 -4.27
CA ASP A 354 -14.99 30.87 -5.68
C ASP A 354 -16.14 30.33 -6.56
N ASP A 355 -16.60 31.16 -7.51
CA ASP A 355 -17.71 30.85 -8.40
C ASP A 355 -17.44 29.66 -9.34
N ALA A 356 -16.19 29.47 -9.77
CA ALA A 356 -15.82 28.38 -10.67
C ALA A 356 -15.85 27.03 -9.95
N ILE A 357 -15.32 26.97 -8.72
CA ILE A 357 -15.40 25.79 -7.84
C ILE A 357 -16.85 25.53 -7.44
N SER A 358 -17.60 26.56 -7.04
CA SER A 358 -19.03 26.43 -6.70
C SER A 358 -19.84 25.84 -7.86
N SER A 359 -19.57 26.28 -9.09
CA SER A 359 -20.21 25.75 -10.31
C SER A 359 -19.83 24.29 -10.56
N ARG A 360 -18.55 23.93 -10.46
CA ARG A 360 -18.11 22.53 -10.57
C ARG A 360 -18.74 21.63 -9.51
N LEU A 361 -18.81 22.07 -8.25
CA LEU A 361 -19.43 21.29 -7.18
C LEU A 361 -20.91 21.03 -7.46
N LYS A 362 -21.64 22.00 -8.04
CA LYS A 362 -23.02 21.80 -8.49
C LYS A 362 -23.12 20.78 -9.61
N GLU A 363 -22.23 20.83 -10.60
CA GLU A 363 -22.19 19.84 -11.69
C GLU A 363 -21.96 18.43 -11.15
N VAL A 364 -21.07 18.28 -10.16
CA VAL A 364 -20.81 17.00 -9.49
C VAL A 364 -22.02 16.52 -8.68
N CYS A 365 -22.75 17.40 -8.00
CA CYS A 365 -24.00 17.06 -7.30
C CYS A 365 -25.10 16.55 -8.25
N ILE A 366 -25.21 17.14 -9.45
CA ILE A 366 -26.15 16.68 -10.47
C ILE A 366 -25.68 15.32 -11.03
N GLY A 367 -24.38 15.24 -11.31
CA GLY A 367 -23.65 14.02 -11.65
C GLY A 367 -23.95 13.47 -13.06
N LYS A 368 -22.92 12.97 -13.74
CA LYS A 368 -23.08 12.09 -14.92
C LYS A 368 -23.27 10.62 -14.53
N ASN A 369 -22.87 10.28 -13.31
CA ASN A 369 -22.96 8.95 -12.70
C ASN A 369 -23.13 9.12 -11.17
N ASP A 370 -23.60 8.07 -10.48
CA ASP A 370 -23.82 8.06 -9.03
C ASP A 370 -22.52 8.00 -8.21
N ALA A 371 -21.39 7.58 -8.81
CA ALA A 371 -20.12 7.43 -8.07
C ALA A 371 -19.45 8.76 -7.73
N ASP A 372 -19.54 9.74 -8.62
CA ASP A 372 -18.91 11.05 -8.44
C ASP A 372 -19.74 12.01 -7.57
N GLN A 373 -21.02 11.70 -7.28
CA GLN A 373 -21.88 12.62 -6.54
C GLN A 373 -21.33 12.91 -5.13
N LEU A 374 -21.33 14.19 -4.74
CA LEU A 374 -20.70 14.64 -3.48
C LEU A 374 -21.25 13.95 -2.24
N HIS A 375 -22.55 13.66 -2.21
CA HIS A 375 -23.16 12.96 -1.07
C HIS A 375 -22.55 11.56 -0.87
N ARG A 376 -22.15 10.86 -1.94
CA ARG A 376 -21.40 9.60 -1.83
C ARG A 376 -20.00 9.81 -1.30
N ILE A 377 -19.30 10.82 -1.82
CA ILE A 377 -17.92 11.15 -1.44
C ILE A 377 -17.83 11.51 0.05
N PHE A 378 -18.81 12.27 0.56
CA PHE A 378 -18.91 12.65 1.98
C PHE A 378 -19.62 11.60 2.84
N ILE A 379 -20.17 10.54 2.25
CA ILE A 379 -20.90 9.47 2.94
C ILE A 379 -22.08 10.07 3.75
N THR A 380 -22.81 10.97 3.10
CA THR A 380 -24.02 11.60 3.62
C THR A 380 -25.20 11.32 2.68
N SER A 381 -26.43 11.53 3.13
CA SER A 381 -27.58 11.28 2.27
C SER A 381 -27.82 12.38 1.25
N GLN A 382 -27.46 13.61 1.59
CA GLN A 382 -27.74 14.78 0.77
C GLN A 382 -26.61 15.81 0.89
N VAL A 383 -26.35 16.49 -0.22
CA VAL A 383 -25.45 17.65 -0.30
C VAL A 383 -26.13 18.73 -1.12
N GLU A 384 -26.10 19.97 -0.63
CA GLU A 384 -26.67 21.13 -1.29
C GLU A 384 -25.60 22.24 -1.41
N ILE A 385 -25.39 22.75 -2.62
CA ILE A 385 -24.45 23.85 -2.87
C ILE A 385 -25.22 25.17 -2.89
N LEU A 386 -24.93 26.02 -1.91
CA LEU A 386 -25.56 27.32 -1.71
C LEU A 386 -24.86 28.41 -2.54
N VAL A 387 -25.65 29.22 -3.25
CA VAL A 387 -25.14 30.36 -4.03
C VAL A 387 -24.74 31.52 -3.13
N THR A 388 -25.50 31.75 -2.06
CA THR A 388 -25.26 32.83 -1.10
C THR A 388 -25.54 32.34 0.31
N LEU A 389 -24.83 32.92 1.28
CA LEU A 389 -25.14 32.75 2.69
C LEU A 389 -26.18 33.80 3.09
N ASN A 390 -27.37 33.35 3.45
CA ASN A 390 -28.39 34.17 4.10
C ASN A 390 -28.30 33.97 5.61
N ASP A 391 -28.17 35.05 6.38
CA ASP A 391 -28.10 35.03 7.84
C ASP A 391 -29.27 34.27 8.49
N GLU A 392 -30.49 34.38 7.95
CA GLU A 392 -31.66 33.66 8.46
C GLU A 392 -31.57 32.15 8.28
N MET A 393 -31.02 31.70 7.15
CA MET A 393 -30.82 30.27 6.86
C MET A 393 -29.67 29.72 7.70
N VAL A 394 -28.55 30.46 7.78
CA VAL A 394 -27.40 30.08 8.59
C VAL A 394 -27.80 29.94 10.06
N ALA A 395 -28.65 30.84 10.57
CA ALA A 395 -29.17 30.76 11.94
C ALA A 395 -30.05 29.53 12.22
N GLN A 396 -30.64 28.91 11.20
CA GLN A 396 -31.45 27.70 11.34
C GLN A 396 -30.61 26.41 11.28
N ILE A 397 -29.33 26.50 10.91
CA ILE A 397 -28.45 25.36 10.75
C ILE A 397 -27.60 25.20 12.03
N PRO A 398 -27.83 24.16 12.84
CA PRO A 398 -27.33 24.08 14.21
C PRO A 398 -25.83 23.78 14.32
N TYR A 399 -25.23 23.17 13.29
CA TYR A 399 -23.80 22.87 13.26
C TYR A 399 -23.19 23.42 11.99
N THR A 400 -22.22 24.30 12.17
CA THR A 400 -21.53 24.96 11.07
C THR A 400 -20.02 24.91 11.27
N GLY A 401 -19.29 25.06 10.18
CA GLY A 401 -17.86 25.27 10.17
C GLY A 401 -17.46 26.16 9.01
N SER A 402 -16.30 26.79 9.11
CA SER A 402 -15.69 27.49 8.00
C SER A 402 -14.19 27.29 7.99
N TYR A 403 -13.62 27.40 6.80
CA TYR A 403 -12.17 27.41 6.59
C TYR A 403 -11.85 28.14 5.28
N SER A 404 -10.57 28.46 5.09
CA SER A 404 -10.08 29.11 3.89
C SER A 404 -9.25 28.11 3.08
N ASP A 405 -9.58 27.92 1.81
CA ASP A 405 -8.81 27.11 0.86
C ASP A 405 -8.16 28.03 -0.19
N GLU A 406 -6.94 27.71 -0.60
CA GLU A 406 -6.18 28.52 -1.56
C GLU A 406 -6.88 28.71 -2.92
N LYS A 407 -7.70 27.75 -3.34
CA LYS A 407 -8.39 27.72 -4.64
C LYS A 407 -9.89 27.94 -4.53
N ALA A 408 -10.52 27.43 -3.47
CA ALA A 408 -11.95 27.56 -3.23
C ALA A 408 -12.32 28.87 -2.50
N GLY A 409 -11.33 29.56 -1.92
CA GLY A 409 -11.55 30.74 -1.10
C GLY A 409 -12.19 30.39 0.24
N GLU A 410 -12.98 31.31 0.79
CA GLU A 410 -13.74 31.03 2.01
C GLU A 410 -14.81 29.98 1.74
N VAL A 411 -14.78 28.92 2.55
CA VAL A 411 -15.74 27.83 2.51
C VAL A 411 -16.54 27.82 3.81
N TRP A 412 -17.85 27.73 3.67
CA TRP A 412 -18.77 27.52 4.77
C TRP A 412 -19.48 26.17 4.62
N ILE A 413 -19.62 25.48 5.75
CA ILE A 413 -20.21 24.15 5.85
C ILE A 413 -21.33 24.21 6.87
N GLY A 414 -22.48 23.65 6.53
CA GLY A 414 -23.63 23.50 7.42
C GLY A 414 -24.12 22.06 7.47
N VAL A 415 -24.59 21.60 8.62
CA VAL A 415 -25.13 20.24 8.80
C VAL A 415 -26.50 20.27 9.47
N THR A 416 -27.45 19.56 8.86
CA THR A 416 -28.79 19.27 9.40
C THR A 416 -29.10 17.78 9.29
N ARG A 417 -30.25 17.34 9.83
CA ARG A 417 -30.78 16.01 9.50
C ARG A 417 -31.22 15.97 8.04
N ALA A 418 -30.95 14.85 7.37
CA ALA A 418 -31.39 14.60 6.02
C ALA A 418 -32.92 14.56 5.91
N ASP A 419 -33.42 15.02 4.77
CA ASP A 419 -34.84 15.04 4.44
C ASP A 419 -35.36 13.63 4.11
N GLY A 420 -36.65 13.41 4.38
CA GLY A 420 -37.33 12.17 4.06
C GLY A 420 -37.11 11.05 5.07
N MET A 421 -37.14 9.80 4.60
CA MET A 421 -37.08 8.61 5.46
C MET A 421 -35.90 7.72 5.08
N LYS A 422 -35.44 6.92 6.05
CA LYS A 422 -34.35 5.96 5.87
C LYS A 422 -34.75 4.84 4.91
N CYS A 423 -33.93 4.58 3.91
CA CYS A 423 -34.00 3.35 3.12
C CYS A 423 -33.37 2.19 3.89
N GLU A 424 -34.10 1.10 4.13
CA GLU A 424 -33.58 -0.01 4.97
C GLU A 424 -32.47 -0.84 4.31
N ARG A 425 -32.28 -0.72 2.99
CA ARG A 425 -31.20 -1.40 2.26
C ARG A 425 -29.89 -0.61 2.22
N CYS A 426 -29.90 0.64 1.74
CA CYS A 426 -28.67 1.46 1.63
C CYS A 426 -28.45 2.43 2.78
N TRP A 427 -29.41 2.53 3.71
CA TRP A 427 -29.41 3.44 4.87
C TRP A 427 -29.33 4.93 4.57
N ASN A 428 -29.42 5.32 3.29
CA ASN A 428 -29.55 6.72 2.91
C ASN A 428 -31.00 7.18 3.18
N TYR A 429 -31.15 8.45 3.51
CA TYR A 429 -32.41 9.15 3.72
C TYR A 429 -32.82 9.85 2.44
N THR A 430 -34.06 9.66 2.04
CA THR A 430 -34.61 10.32 0.85
C THR A 430 -36.11 10.46 0.96
N THR A 431 -36.65 11.46 0.29
CA THR A 431 -38.09 11.70 0.16
C THR A 431 -38.79 10.70 -0.74
N GLN A 432 -38.05 9.84 -1.44
CA GLN A 432 -38.61 8.78 -2.30
C GLN A 432 -38.99 7.50 -1.56
N VAL A 433 -38.55 7.31 -0.31
CA VAL A 433 -39.00 6.15 0.48
C VAL A 433 -40.51 6.26 0.71
N GLY A 434 -41.24 5.15 0.49
CA GLY A 434 -42.69 5.11 0.56
C GLY A 434 -43.41 5.31 -0.78
N THR A 435 -42.67 5.53 -1.88
CA THR A 435 -43.27 5.71 -3.23
C THR A 435 -43.53 4.40 -3.98
N PHE A 436 -43.04 3.26 -3.49
CA PHE A 436 -43.18 1.94 -4.12
C PHE A 436 -43.99 0.98 -3.24
N ASP A 437 -45.18 0.57 -3.69
CA ASP A 437 -46.08 -0.28 -2.89
C ASP A 437 -45.49 -1.63 -2.49
N GLN A 438 -44.73 -2.27 -3.40
CA GLN A 438 -44.14 -3.60 -3.17
C GLN A 438 -42.98 -3.57 -2.18
N HIS A 439 -42.28 -2.44 -2.11
CA HIS A 439 -41.10 -2.24 -1.25
C HIS A 439 -41.11 -0.83 -0.64
N PRO A 440 -42.03 -0.55 0.31
CA PRO A 440 -42.28 0.81 0.80
C PRO A 440 -41.12 1.39 1.60
N THR A 441 -40.19 0.56 2.08
CA THR A 441 -39.01 0.98 2.85
C THR A 441 -37.76 1.20 2.00
N LEU A 442 -37.86 1.10 0.67
CA LEU A 442 -36.73 1.26 -0.25
C LEU A 442 -36.79 2.60 -0.98
N CYS A 443 -35.59 3.16 -1.25
CA CYS A 443 -35.43 4.25 -2.20
C CYS A 443 -35.45 3.73 -3.65
N ALA A 444 -35.63 4.61 -4.64
CA ALA A 444 -35.71 4.21 -6.05
C ALA A 444 -34.48 3.44 -6.54
N ARG A 445 -33.29 3.84 -6.10
CA ARG A 445 -32.03 3.12 -6.41
C ARG A 445 -32.06 1.68 -5.92
N CYS A 446 -32.47 1.46 -4.67
CA CYS A 446 -32.53 0.12 -4.09
C CYS A 446 -33.67 -0.71 -4.68
N TYR A 447 -34.82 -0.08 -4.94
CA TYR A 447 -35.94 -0.71 -5.63
C TYR A 447 -35.49 -1.29 -6.98
N ASN A 448 -34.81 -0.49 -7.81
CA ASN A 448 -34.30 -0.92 -9.12
C ASN A 448 -33.30 -2.08 -9.02
N VAL A 449 -32.58 -2.24 -7.91
CA VAL A 449 -31.68 -3.37 -7.72
C VAL A 449 -32.43 -4.63 -7.29
N VAL A 450 -33.46 -4.50 -6.46
CA VAL A 450 -34.21 -5.65 -5.92
C VAL A 450 -35.23 -6.18 -6.93
N ASP A 451 -35.95 -5.31 -7.62
CA ASP A 451 -37.11 -5.68 -8.44
C ASP A 451 -36.75 -5.90 -9.92
N VAL A 452 -35.71 -5.22 -10.43
CA VAL A 452 -35.38 -5.22 -11.88
C VAL A 452 -34.21 -6.13 -12.24
N GLN A 453 -33.43 -6.66 -11.28
CA GLN A 453 -32.37 -7.62 -11.59
C GLN A 453 -32.94 -9.03 -11.84
N PRO A 454 -32.55 -9.72 -12.94
CA PRO A 454 -33.01 -11.09 -13.19
C PRO A 454 -32.59 -12.01 -12.05
N LEU A 455 -33.44 -13.01 -11.74
CA LEU A 455 -33.06 -14.13 -10.89
C LEU A 455 -31.69 -14.69 -11.32
N PRO A 456 -30.78 -14.99 -10.38
CA PRO A 456 -29.54 -15.65 -10.74
C PRO A 456 -29.86 -16.90 -11.55
N ALA A 457 -29.16 -17.10 -12.68
CA ALA A 457 -29.24 -18.37 -13.38
C ALA A 457 -28.95 -19.47 -12.35
N VAL A 458 -29.96 -20.31 -12.10
CA VAL A 458 -29.85 -21.44 -11.20
C VAL A 458 -28.61 -22.21 -11.65
N ALA A 459 -27.59 -22.28 -10.79
CA ALA A 459 -26.42 -23.07 -11.06
C ALA A 459 -26.90 -24.50 -11.34
N GLY A 460 -26.87 -24.88 -12.61
CA GLY A 460 -27.20 -26.22 -13.03
C GLY A 460 -26.25 -27.16 -12.31
N VAL A 461 -26.82 -28.03 -11.49
CA VAL A 461 -26.11 -29.17 -10.95
C VAL A 461 -25.73 -30.03 -12.15
N SER A 462 -24.45 -30.07 -12.50
CA SER A 462 -23.84 -31.12 -13.30
C SER A 462 -22.44 -31.41 -12.80
#